data_AF-A0A7J7M294-F1
#
_entry.id   AF-A0A7J7M294-F1
#
_cell.length_a   1.000
_cell.length_b   1.000
_cell.length_c   1.000
_cell.angle_alpha   90.00
_cell.angle_beta   90.00
_cell.angle_gamma   90.00
#
_symmetry.space_group_name_H-M   'P 1'
#
loop_
_entity.id
_entity.type
_entity.pdbx_description
1 polymer ?
#
loop_
_entity_poly.entity_id
_entity_poly.type
_entity_poly.pdbx_seq_one_letter_code
_entity_poly.pdbx_strand_id
1 'polypeptide(L)'
;MFTSDEVATYFMSLIDYVIWFLAILLDRPRVISANVGHAWNLPENTFGAAYARFMGSMNFSPDGRPPVRFMETVELTYVAMRAREVHNFWHTLFDLPTNLIGESSLKRYFHEDLDDVRRRWGIIPAPAPSEPNAVSAS
;
A
#
# COMPACT_ATOMS: atom_id res chain seq x y z
N MET A 1 0.13 -32.09 3.73
CA MET A 1 -0.10 -32.23 5.18
C MET A 1 0.96 -31.36 5.83
N PHE A 2 0.58 -30.17 6.31
CA PHE A 2 1.52 -29.28 7.00
C PHE A 2 1.90 -29.91 8.35
N THR A 3 3.16 -29.81 8.73
CA THR A 3 3.64 -30.24 10.05
C THR A 3 3.08 -29.31 11.14
N SER A 4 3.02 -29.76 12.40
CA SER A 4 2.57 -28.94 13.54
C SER A 4 3.31 -27.61 13.65
N ASP A 5 4.58 -27.61 13.27
CA ASP A 5 5.51 -26.49 13.47
C ASP A 5 5.31 -25.41 12.40
N GLU A 6 4.93 -25.80 11.19
CA GLU A 6 4.53 -24.86 10.13
C GLU A 6 3.23 -24.15 10.51
N VAL A 7 2.23 -24.88 11.02
CA VAL A 7 0.95 -24.31 11.45
C VAL A 7 1.14 -23.31 12.60
N ALA A 8 2.00 -23.63 13.57
CA ALA A 8 2.34 -22.72 14.65
C ALA A 8 3.06 -21.47 14.15
N THR A 9 4.01 -21.61 13.22
CA THR A 9 4.71 -20.47 12.60
C THR A 9 3.75 -19.55 11.84
N TYR A 10 2.81 -20.12 11.07
CA TYR A 10 1.77 -19.36 10.39
C TYR A 10 0.84 -18.63 11.37
N PHE A 11 0.44 -19.28 12.45
CA PHE A 11 -0.42 -18.68 13.46
C PHE A 11 0.26 -17.51 14.17
N MET A 12 1.53 -17.67 14.57
CA MET A 12 2.31 -16.60 15.20
C MET A 12 2.56 -15.45 14.23
N SER A 13 2.89 -15.74 12.98
CA SER A 13 3.02 -14.72 11.93
C SER A 13 1.72 -13.94 11.73
N LEU A 14 0.57 -14.62 11.71
CA LEU A 14 -0.73 -13.98 11.58
C LEU A 14 -1.06 -13.09 12.79
N ILE A 15 -0.74 -13.54 14.00
CA ILE A 15 -0.88 -12.73 15.22
C ILE A 15 0.01 -11.48 15.14
N ASP A 16 1.26 -11.62 14.72
CA ASP A 16 2.17 -10.49 14.58
C ASP A 16 1.65 -9.49 13.55
N TYR A 17 1.13 -9.96 12.39
CA TYR A 17 0.48 -9.10 11.40
C TYR A 17 -0.74 -8.37 11.96
N VAL A 18 -1.58 -9.04 12.74
CA VAL A 18 -2.77 -8.44 13.36
C VAL A 18 -2.36 -7.41 14.41
N ILE A 19 -1.41 -7.73 15.29
CA ILE A 19 -0.91 -6.82 16.33
C ILE A 19 -0.28 -5.59 15.68
N TRP A 20 0.57 -5.77 14.66
CA TRP A 20 1.17 -4.66 13.93
C TRP A 20 0.13 -3.80 13.22
N PHE A 21 -0.85 -4.41 12.57
CA PHE A 21 -1.93 -3.68 11.91
C PHE A 21 -2.74 -2.85 12.91
N LEU A 22 -3.11 -3.44 14.05
CA LEU A 22 -3.81 -2.74 15.12
C LEU A 22 -2.96 -1.59 15.70
N ALA A 23 -1.67 -1.80 15.92
CA ALA A 23 -0.76 -0.76 16.38
C ALA A 23 -0.70 0.42 15.40
N ILE A 24 -0.65 0.16 14.09
CA ILE A 24 -0.67 1.20 13.06
C ILE A 24 -2.02 1.96 13.03
N LEU A 25 -3.13 1.28 13.28
CA LEU A 25 -4.45 1.93 13.36
C LEU A 25 -4.65 2.76 14.63
N LEU A 26 -3.97 2.37 15.72
CA LEU A 26 -3.99 3.08 17.00
C LEU A 26 -3.08 4.32 16.97
N ASP A 27 -1.81 4.14 16.59
CA ASP A 27 -0.80 5.20 16.58
C ASP A 27 -1.03 6.22 15.45
N ARG A 28 -1.69 5.77 14.37
CA ARG A 28 -2.02 6.58 13.19
C ARG A 28 -0.84 7.39 12.63
N PRO A 29 0.36 6.80 12.44
CA PRO A 29 1.53 7.53 11.96
C PRO A 29 1.27 8.12 10.57
N ARG A 30 1.72 9.36 10.37
CA ARG A 30 1.55 10.13 9.12
C ARG A 30 2.88 10.42 8.45
N VAL A 31 2.91 10.31 7.12
CA VAL A 31 4.05 10.75 6.30
C VAL A 31 3.81 12.19 5.87
N ILE A 32 4.05 13.10 6.81
CA ILE A 32 3.93 14.55 6.66
C ILE A 32 5.29 15.19 6.89
N SER A 33 5.49 16.41 6.39
CA SER A 33 6.81 17.06 6.45
C SER A 33 7.32 17.20 7.89
N ALA A 34 6.43 17.39 8.86
CA ALA A 34 6.77 17.44 10.29
C ALA A 34 7.47 16.15 10.79
N ASN A 35 7.10 15.00 10.23
CA ASN A 35 7.62 13.70 10.66
C ASN A 35 8.79 13.24 9.79
N VAL A 36 8.76 13.50 8.48
CA VAL A 36 9.75 12.97 7.53
C VAL A 36 10.69 14.02 6.93
N GLY A 37 10.57 15.30 7.30
CA GLY A 37 11.40 16.38 6.76
C GLY A 37 12.90 16.21 7.03
N HIS A 38 13.27 15.49 8.09
CA HIS A 38 14.66 15.14 8.38
C HIS A 38 15.30 14.22 7.33
N ALA A 39 14.51 13.57 6.47
CA ALA A 39 14.99 12.68 5.42
C ALA A 39 15.92 13.38 4.41
N TRP A 40 15.79 14.69 4.22
CA TRP A 40 16.64 15.51 3.37
C TRP A 40 18.08 15.63 3.89
N ASN A 41 18.30 15.38 5.18
CA ASN A 41 19.60 15.49 5.84
C ASN A 41 20.27 14.11 6.05
N LEU A 42 19.64 13.03 5.62
CA LEU A 42 20.18 11.68 5.81
C LEU A 42 21.29 11.38 4.80
N PRO A 43 22.24 10.48 5.13
CA PRO A 43 23.27 10.03 4.21
C PRO A 43 22.70 9.42 2.92
N GLU A 44 23.39 9.61 1.79
CA GLU A 44 22.90 9.25 0.46
C GLU A 44 22.57 7.76 0.27
N ASN A 45 23.21 6.89 1.06
CA ASN A 45 23.04 5.44 1.06
C ASN A 45 21.83 4.98 1.90
N THR A 46 20.98 5.90 2.36
CA THR A 46 19.76 5.59 3.08
C THR A 46 18.53 5.69 2.19
N PHE A 47 17.50 4.92 2.53
CA PHE A 47 16.20 5.03 1.87
C PHE A 47 15.59 6.43 2.02
N GLY A 48 15.76 7.07 3.18
CA GLY A 48 15.22 8.41 3.42
C GLY A 48 15.83 9.47 2.49
N ALA A 49 17.13 9.41 2.22
CA ALA A 49 17.77 10.29 1.24
C ALA A 49 17.25 10.03 -0.18
N ALA A 50 17.02 8.76 -0.56
CA ALA A 50 16.42 8.42 -1.85
C ALA A 50 14.99 8.97 -1.98
N TYR A 51 14.18 8.84 -0.92
CA TYR A 51 12.83 9.39 -0.86
C TYR A 51 12.82 10.93 -0.98
N ALA A 52 13.71 11.61 -0.26
CA ALA A 52 13.84 13.06 -0.33
C ALA A 52 14.22 13.54 -1.75
N ARG A 53 15.14 12.84 -2.42
CA ARG A 53 15.51 13.11 -3.81
C ARG A 53 14.34 12.92 -4.77
N PHE A 54 13.58 11.83 -4.63
CA PHE A 54 12.39 11.56 -5.45
C PHE A 54 11.31 12.63 -5.25
N MET A 55 11.01 12.99 -4.01
CA MET A 55 10.03 14.04 -3.71
C MET A 55 10.46 15.40 -4.28
N GLY A 56 11.75 15.72 -4.18
CA GLY A 56 12.32 16.94 -4.74
C GLY A 56 12.29 16.99 -6.27
N SER A 57 12.63 15.89 -6.95
CA SER A 57 12.65 15.85 -8.43
C SER A 57 11.26 15.98 -9.04
N MET A 58 10.24 15.47 -8.35
CA MET A 58 8.83 15.56 -8.75
C MET A 58 8.14 16.84 -8.24
N ASN A 59 8.87 17.70 -7.51
CA ASN A 59 8.35 18.91 -6.85
C ASN A 59 7.12 18.62 -5.98
N PHE A 60 7.13 17.48 -5.29
CA PHE A 60 6.08 17.03 -4.39
C PHE A 60 6.36 17.41 -2.95
N SER A 61 5.30 17.71 -2.21
CA SER A 61 5.33 17.85 -0.75
C SER A 61 4.64 16.65 -0.11
N PRO A 62 5.20 16.06 0.98
CA PRO A 62 4.50 15.08 1.80
C PRO A 62 3.12 15.59 2.27
N ASP A 63 2.98 16.90 2.50
CA ASP A 63 1.73 17.53 2.95
C ASP A 63 0.75 17.84 1.80
N GLY A 64 1.19 17.68 0.54
CA GLY A 64 0.41 18.09 -0.64
C GLY A 64 -0.80 17.20 -0.94
N ARG A 65 -1.04 16.14 -0.17
CA ARG A 65 -2.13 15.20 -0.41
C ARG A 65 -3.46 15.77 0.12
N PRO A 66 -4.49 15.93 -0.73
CA PRO A 66 -5.79 16.41 -0.27
C PRO A 66 -6.44 15.37 0.65
N PRO A 67 -7.22 15.81 1.67
CA PRO A 67 -7.91 14.92 2.59
C PRO A 67 -8.79 13.93 1.82
N VAL A 68 -8.73 12.65 2.20
CA VAL A 68 -9.64 11.62 1.68
C VAL A 68 -11.04 11.93 2.21
N ARG A 69 -12.03 11.87 1.33
CA ARG A 69 -13.45 12.12 1.65
C ARG A 69 -14.27 10.90 1.23
N PHE A 70 -15.53 10.84 1.68
CA PHE A 70 -16.51 9.81 1.28
C PHE A 70 -16.17 8.39 1.72
N MET A 71 -15.49 8.26 2.87
CA MET A 71 -15.26 6.96 3.50
C MET A 71 -16.28 6.75 4.61
N GLU A 72 -16.69 5.50 4.82
CA GLU A 72 -17.73 5.13 5.78
C GLU A 72 -17.29 5.32 7.24
N THR A 73 -15.98 5.20 7.50
CA THR A 73 -15.41 5.34 8.84
C THR A 73 -14.12 6.17 8.84
N VAL A 74 -13.74 6.65 10.02
CA VAL A 74 -12.50 7.40 10.23
C VAL A 74 -11.28 6.48 10.02
N GLU A 75 -11.41 5.21 10.38
CA GLU A 75 -10.40 4.17 10.18
C GLU A 75 -10.14 3.94 8.69
N LEU A 76 -11.20 3.79 7.89
CA LEU A 76 -11.09 3.65 6.43
C LEU A 76 -10.51 4.93 5.79
N THR A 77 -10.88 6.10 6.29
CA THR A 77 -10.28 7.38 5.87
C THR A 77 -8.79 7.40 6.12
N TYR A 78 -8.36 6.97 7.31
CA TYR A 78 -6.96 6.88 7.68
C TYR A 78 -6.21 5.86 6.82
N VAL A 79 -6.75 4.65 6.64
CA VAL A 79 -6.12 3.60 5.81
C VAL A 79 -5.94 4.09 4.37
N ALA A 80 -6.98 4.70 3.78
CA ALA A 80 -6.90 5.24 2.42
C ALA A 80 -5.90 6.39 2.30
N MET A 81 -5.83 7.26 3.32
CA MET A 81 -4.83 8.33 3.34
C MET A 81 -3.41 7.75 3.45
N ARG A 82 -3.21 6.79 4.36
CA ARG A 82 -1.93 6.14 4.58
C ARG A 82 -1.47 5.38 3.33
N ALA A 83 -2.38 4.74 2.61
CA ALA A 83 -2.10 4.09 1.33
C ALA A 83 -1.57 5.10 0.28
N ARG A 84 -2.16 6.31 0.19
CA ARG A 84 -1.69 7.39 -0.69
C ARG A 84 -0.31 7.93 -0.29
N GLU A 85 -0.04 7.95 1.00
CA GLU A 85 1.24 8.40 1.56
C GLU A 85 2.38 7.42 1.26
N VAL A 86 2.17 6.12 1.54
CA VAL A 86 3.18 5.08 1.25
C VAL A 86 3.40 4.87 -0.25
N HIS A 87 2.45 5.26 -1.11
CA HIS A 87 2.59 5.15 -2.56
C HIS A 87 3.89 5.75 -3.09
N ASN A 88 4.30 6.90 -2.53
CA ASN A 88 5.54 7.56 -2.92
C ASN A 88 6.78 6.77 -2.47
N PHE A 89 6.68 5.99 -1.40
CA PHE A 89 7.76 5.08 -0.99
C PHE A 89 7.93 3.95 -2.00
N TRP A 90 6.84 3.46 -2.61
CA TRP A 90 6.94 2.44 -3.65
C TRP A 90 7.64 2.95 -4.90
N HIS A 91 7.30 4.16 -5.35
CA HIS A 91 8.03 4.81 -6.45
C HIS A 91 9.51 5.00 -6.16
N THR A 92 9.84 5.34 -4.90
CA THR A 92 11.24 5.45 -4.45
C THR A 92 11.94 4.08 -4.45
N LEU A 93 11.26 3.04 -3.96
CA LEU A 93 11.84 1.71 -3.80
C LEU A 93 12.11 1.02 -5.14
N PHE A 94 11.21 1.20 -6.11
CA PHE A 94 11.32 0.60 -7.44
C PHE A 94 11.96 1.52 -8.48
N ASP A 95 12.37 2.73 -8.08
CA ASP A 95 12.91 3.78 -8.95
C ASP A 95 12.01 4.04 -10.18
N LEU A 96 10.71 4.20 -9.91
CA LEU A 96 9.68 4.39 -10.94
C LEU A 96 9.19 5.84 -10.98
N PRO A 97 8.99 6.43 -12.16
CA PRO A 97 8.42 7.77 -12.29
C PRO A 97 6.90 7.74 -12.06
N THR A 98 6.30 8.85 -11.65
CA THR A 98 4.83 8.95 -11.49
C THR A 98 4.10 9.27 -12.80
N ASN A 99 4.68 8.88 -13.93
CA ASN A 99 4.01 8.97 -15.23
C ASN A 99 3.17 7.71 -15.49
N LEU A 100 2.38 7.71 -16.55
CA LEU A 100 1.49 6.58 -16.88
C LEU A 100 2.23 5.24 -16.95
N ILE A 101 3.45 5.23 -17.48
CA ILE A 101 4.27 4.02 -17.62
C ILE A 101 4.73 3.54 -16.25
N GLY A 102 5.29 4.41 -15.41
CA GLY A 102 5.75 4.03 -14.08
C GLY A 102 4.62 3.59 -13.15
N GLU A 103 3.44 4.23 -13.23
CA GLU A 103 2.24 3.76 -12.50
C GLU A 103 1.78 2.38 -13.01
N SER A 104 1.83 2.14 -14.32
CA SER A 104 1.48 0.83 -14.89
C SER A 104 2.49 -0.26 -14.50
N SER A 105 3.78 0.07 -14.49
CA SER A 105 4.86 -0.81 -14.04
C SER A 105 4.72 -1.13 -12.55
N LEU A 106 4.44 -0.12 -11.72
CA LEU A 106 4.24 -0.31 -10.29
C LEU A 106 3.04 -1.22 -10.02
N LYS A 107 1.93 -1.00 -10.73
CA LYS A 107 0.76 -1.87 -10.67
C LYS A 107 1.10 -3.30 -11.08
N ARG A 108 1.93 -3.50 -12.11
CA ARG A 108 2.38 -4.83 -12.54
C ARG A 108 3.19 -5.53 -11.45
N TYR A 109 4.14 -4.87 -10.79
CA TYR A 109 4.87 -5.43 -9.66
C TYR A 109 3.93 -5.92 -8.54
N PHE A 110 2.92 -5.12 -8.19
CA PHE A 110 1.93 -5.53 -7.18
C PHE A 110 1.00 -6.65 -7.66
N HIS A 111 0.62 -6.68 -8.94
CA HIS A 111 -0.26 -7.73 -9.47
C HIS A 111 0.44 -9.07 -9.62
N GLU A 112 1.68 -9.10 -10.12
CA GLU A 112 2.43 -10.34 -10.35
C GLU A 112 2.71 -11.09 -9.03
N ASP A 113 3.08 -10.37 -7.96
CA ASP A 113 3.28 -10.99 -6.64
C ASP A 113 1.96 -11.42 -5.98
N LEU A 114 0.88 -10.66 -6.13
CA LEU A 114 -0.40 -10.99 -5.49
C LEU A 114 -1.12 -12.17 -6.14
N ASP A 115 -0.97 -12.39 -7.44
CA ASP A 115 -1.60 -13.53 -8.12
C ASP A 115 -0.89 -14.85 -7.80
N ASP A 116 0.44 -14.82 -7.62
CA ASP A 116 1.20 -15.96 -7.13
C ASP A 116 0.90 -16.25 -5.65
N VAL A 117 0.73 -15.21 -4.81
CA VAL A 117 0.23 -15.38 -3.44
C VAL A 117 -1.20 -15.94 -3.44
N ARG A 118 -2.12 -15.41 -4.24
CA ARG A 118 -3.50 -15.92 -4.33
C ARG A 118 -3.54 -17.39 -4.76
N ARG A 119 -2.74 -17.77 -5.77
CA ARG A 119 -2.62 -19.15 -6.23
C ARG A 119 -2.00 -20.07 -5.18
N ARG A 120 -0.91 -19.64 -4.54
CA ARG A 120 -0.24 -20.41 -3.47
C ARG A 120 -1.12 -20.61 -2.24
N TRP A 121 -1.99 -19.66 -1.94
CA TRP A 121 -2.88 -19.69 -0.77
C TRP A 121 -4.31 -20.14 -1.08
N GLY A 122 -4.61 -20.51 -2.32
CA GLY A 122 -5.93 -21.05 -2.72
C GLY A 122 -7.08 -20.06 -2.60
N ILE A 123 -6.82 -18.75 -2.67
CA ILE A 123 -7.86 -17.72 -2.55
C ILE A 123 -8.64 -17.64 -3.85
N ILE A 124 -9.90 -18.10 -3.82
CA ILE A 124 -10.82 -18.02 -4.96
C ILE A 124 -11.28 -16.55 -5.12
N PRO A 125 -11.11 -15.93 -6.31
CA PRO A 125 -11.60 -14.59 -6.55
C PRO A 125 -13.12 -14.52 -6.38
N ALA A 126 -13.62 -13.43 -5.80
CA ALA A 126 -15.05 -13.18 -5.79
C ALA A 126 -15.58 -13.17 -7.23
N PRO A 127 -16.73 -13.81 -7.51
CA PRO A 127 -17.34 -13.74 -8.82
C PRO A 127 -17.63 -12.28 -9.18
N ALA A 128 -17.48 -11.93 -10.46
CA ALA A 128 -17.81 -10.60 -10.95
C ALA A 128 -19.27 -10.24 -10.57
N PRO A 129 -19.56 -8.97 -10.23
CA PRO A 129 -20.94 -8.55 -10.00
C PRO A 129 -21.77 -8.89 -11.23
N SER A 130 -22.93 -9.52 -11.02
CA SER A 130 -23.86 -9.84 -12.10
C SER A 130 -24.23 -8.55 -12.82
N GLU A 131 -24.03 -8.52 -14.14
CA GLU A 131 -24.55 -7.41 -14.96
C GLU A 131 -26.05 -7.25 -14.67
N PRO A 132 -26.54 -6.03 -14.44
CA PRO A 132 -27.96 -5.81 -14.26
C PRO A 132 -28.68 -6.32 -15.51
N ASN A 133 -29.56 -7.32 -15.29
CA ASN A 133 -30.35 -8.02 -16.30
C ASN A 133 -30.62 -7.14 -17.53
N ALA A 134 -30.08 -7.54 -18.68
CA ALA A 134 -30.60 -7.12 -19.96
C ALA A 134 -32.09 -7.49 -19.96
N VAL A 135 -32.94 -6.50 -19.72
CA VAL A 135 -34.38 -6.60 -19.87
C VAL A 135 -34.60 -7.07 -21.30
N SER A 136 -35.09 -8.29 -21.45
CA SER A 136 -35.57 -8.85 -22.69
C SER A 136 -36.56 -7.84 -23.30
N ALA A 137 -36.12 -7.17 -24.37
CA ALA A 137 -37.01 -6.45 -25.25
C ALA A 137 -38.01 -7.48 -25.81
N SER A 138 -39.28 -7.23 -25.50
CA SER A 138 -40.48 -7.88 -26.01
C SER A 138 -40.51 -8.02 -27.52
#